data_AF-A0A3D6BR56-F1
#
_entry.id   AF-A0A3D6BR56-F1
#
_cell.length_a   1.000
_cell.length_b   1.000
_cell.length_c   1.000
_cell.angle_alpha   90.00
_cell.angle_beta   90.00
_cell.angle_gamma   90.00
#
_symmetry.space_group_name_H-M   'P 1'
#
loop_
_entity.id
_entity.type
_entity.pdbx_description
1 polymer ?
#
loop_
_entity_poly.entity_id
_entity_poly.type
_entity_poly.pdbx_seq_one_letter_code
_entity_poly.pdbx_strand_id
1 'polypeptide(L)' 'MGIINTEVKQKTIKDEVSLNGVGLHTGKNVTLTFKPAPVNTGFAFKRIDLEGTPVIEANANYVTN' A
#
# COMPACT_ATOMS: atom_id res chain seq x y z
N MET A 1 25.28 17.04 14.28
CA MET A 1 24.22 16.31 13.56
C MET A 1 24.01 17.03 12.24
N GLY A 2 24.62 16.52 11.15
CA GLY A 2 24.58 17.19 9.85
C GLY A 2 23.22 16.98 9.20
N ILE A 3 22.60 18.06 8.70
CA ILE A 3 21.44 17.93 7.82
C ILE A 3 21.96 17.34 6.51
N ILE A 4 21.68 16.06 6.28
CA ILE A 4 21.96 15.39 5.00
C ILE A 4 20.76 15.67 4.10
N ASN A 5 20.95 16.51 3.08
CA ASN A 5 19.98 16.65 2.00
C ASN A 5 20.10 15.42 1.09
N THR A 6 19.08 14.56 1.10
CA THR A 6 18.95 13.50 0.09
C THR A 6 18.31 14.09 -1.15
N GLU A 7 19.02 14.10 -2.27
CA GLU A 7 18.53 14.67 -3.54
C GLU A 7 17.37 13.88 -4.15
N VAL A 8 17.20 12.61 -3.75
CA VAL A 8 16.14 11.74 -4.25
C VAL A 8 14.83 12.02 -3.50
N LYS A 9 13.86 12.60 -4.23
CA LYS A 9 12.51 12.83 -3.71
C LYS A 9 11.73 11.52 -3.62
N GLN A 10 10.89 11.41 -2.60
CA GLN A 10 9.90 10.34 -2.52
C GLN A 10 8.97 10.37 -3.74
N LYS A 11 8.48 9.19 -4.11
CA LYS A 11 7.58 8.99 -5.24
C LYS A 11 6.29 8.36 -4.77
N THR A 12 5.20 8.79 -5.39
CA THR A 12 3.89 8.14 -5.35
C THR A 12 3.36 8.08 -6.78
N ILE A 13 2.32 7.28 -7.03
CA ILE A 13 1.68 7.25 -8.34
C ILE A 13 0.93 8.57 -8.58
N LYS A 14 0.84 8.99 -9.84
CA LYS A 14 0.15 10.24 -10.20
C LYS A 14 -1.37 10.12 -10.03
N ASP A 15 -1.92 9.04 -10.56
CA ASP A 15 -3.37 8.80 -10.66
C ASP A 15 -3.70 7.40 -10.12
N GLU A 16 -4.95 7.21 -9.70
CA GLU A 16 -5.46 5.91 -9.26
C GLU A 16 -5.47 4.90 -10.42
N VAL A 17 -5.10 3.66 -10.14
CA VAL A 17 -5.18 2.55 -11.11
C VAL A 17 -5.74 1.30 -10.45
N SER A 18 -6.63 0.59 -11.16
CA SER A 18 -7.25 -0.64 -10.67
C SER A 18 -6.93 -1.83 -11.58
N LEU A 19 -6.72 -2.98 -10.95
CA LEU A 19 -6.50 -4.28 -11.58
C LEU A 19 -7.55 -5.27 -11.09
N ASN A 20 -7.95 -6.20 -11.94
CA ASN A 20 -8.84 -7.30 -11.58
C ASN A 20 -8.10 -8.63 -11.75
N GLY A 21 -8.29 -9.56 -10.83
CA GLY A 21 -7.66 -10.87 -10.91
C GLY A 21 -8.17 -11.84 -9.86
N VAL A 22 -7.46 -12.96 -9.73
CA VAL A 22 -7.79 -14.04 -8.79
C VAL A 22 -6.64 -14.20 -7.79
N GLY A 23 -6.96 -14.31 -6.50
CA GLY A 23 -5.98 -14.58 -5.46
C GLY A 23 -5.41 -16.00 -5.60
N LEU A 24 -4.08 -16.13 -5.73
CA LEU A 24 -3.42 -17.41 -6.01
C LEU A 24 -3.80 -18.53 -5.03
N HIS A 25 -3.77 -18.25 -3.73
CA HIS A 25 -4.03 -19.26 -2.69
C HIS A 25 -5.50 -19.42 -2.35
N THR A 26 -6.32 -18.39 -2.54
CA THR A 26 -7.73 -18.40 -2.11
C THR A 26 -8.71 -18.69 -3.25
N GLY A 27 -8.28 -18.52 -4.51
CA GLY A 27 -9.14 -18.63 -5.69
C GLY A 27 -10.21 -17.54 -5.79
N LYS A 28 -10.19 -16.52 -4.92
CA LYS A 28 -11.23 -15.48 -4.91
C LYS A 28 -10.94 -14.40 -5.94
N ASN A 29 -11.97 -13.91 -6.61
CA ASN A 29 -11.90 -12.70 -7.44
C ASN A 29 -11.63 -11.49 -6.55
N VAL A 30 -10.69 -10.65 -6.96
CA VAL A 30 -10.27 -9.45 -6.25
C VAL A 30 -10.09 -8.31 -7.25
N THR A 31 -10.51 -7.12 -6.83
CA THR A 31 -10.12 -5.86 -7.45
C THR A 31 -9.08 -5.19 -6.55
N LEU A 32 -7.90 -4.91 -7.09
CA LEU A 32 -6.82 -4.19 -6.40
C LEU A 32 -6.71 -2.78 -6.97
N THR A 33 -6.86 -1.78 -6.11
CA THR A 33 -6.77 -0.37 -6.48
C THR A 33 -5.57 0.27 -5.80
N PHE A 34 -4.64 0.81 -6.60
CA PHE A 34 -3.53 1.60 -6.12
C PHE A 34 -3.91 3.08 -6.09
N LYS A 35 -3.60 3.77 -4.99
CA LYS A 35 -3.91 5.20 -4.78
C LYS A 35 -2.64 6.00 -4.51
N PRO A 36 -2.58 7.28 -4.96
CA PRO A 36 -1.57 8.22 -4.50
C PRO A 36 -1.59 8.34 -2.97
N ALA A 37 -0.43 8.59 -2.37
CA ALA A 37 -0.26 8.73 -0.93
C ALA A 37 0.62 9.93 -0.58
N PRO A 38 0.38 10.60 0.57
CA PRO A 38 1.24 11.68 1.06
C PRO A 38 2.69 11.24 1.33
N VAL A 39 3.58 12.22 1.44
CA VAL A 39 4.98 12.02 1.85
C VAL A 39 5.05 11.28 3.19
N ASN A 40 6.06 10.41 3.35
CA ASN A 40 6.34 9.60 4.53
C ASN A 40 5.28 8.53 4.88
N THR A 41 4.30 8.28 4.01
CA THR A 41 3.30 7.21 4.24
C THR A 41 3.89 5.80 4.14
N GLY A 42 4.94 5.62 3.32
CA GLY A 42 5.41 4.28 2.95
C GLY A 42 4.38 3.55 2.06
N PHE A 43 4.27 2.24 2.22
CA PHE A 43 3.24 1.43 1.58
C PHE A 43 2.25 0.92 2.62
N ALA A 44 0.96 0.90 2.29
CA ALA A 44 -0.08 0.37 3.16
C ALA A 44 -1.15 -0.35 2.35
N PHE A 45 -1.67 -1.44 2.90
CA PHE A 45 -2.78 -2.21 2.35
C PHE A 45 -4.06 -1.84 3.08
N LYS A 46 -5.16 -1.68 2.33
CA LYS A 46 -6.48 -1.37 2.91
C LYS A 46 -7.49 -2.44 2.52
N ARG A 47 -8.11 -3.09 3.50
CA ARG A 47 -9.20 -4.06 3.29
C ARG A 47 -10.53 -3.33 3.30
N ILE A 48 -10.97 -2.89 2.12
CA ILE A 48 -12.21 -2.11 1.96
C ILE A 48 -13.49 -2.96 2.14
N ASP A 49 -13.36 -4.27 2.06
CA ASP A 49 -14.43 -5.25 2.17
C ASP A 49 -14.81 -5.58 3.63
N LEU A 50 -14.02 -5.10 4.60
CA LEU A 50 -14.26 -5.31 6.03
C LEU A 50 -14.84 -4.04 6.68
N GLU A 51 -15.65 -4.22 7.72
CA GLU A 51 -16.14 -3.13 8.55
C GLU A 51 -14.96 -2.31 9.13
N GLY A 52 -15.11 -0.99 9.19
CA GLY A 52 -14.03 -0.07 9.60
C GLY A 52 -12.94 0.14 8.55
N THR A 53 -12.91 -0.67 7.48
CA THR A 53 -11.96 -0.58 6.37
C THR A 53 -10.49 -0.52 6.82
N PRO A 54 -10.01 -1.52 7.59
CA PRO A 54 -8.72 -1.44 8.26
C PRO A 54 -7.56 -1.26 7.27
N VAL A 55 -6.55 -0.52 7.74
CA VAL A 55 -5.31 -0.22 7.02
C VAL A 55 -4.15 -0.87 7.75
N ILE A 56 -3.31 -1.59 7.01
CA ILE A 56 -2.12 -2.29 7.51
C ILE A 56 -0.91 -1.76 6.75
N GLU A 57 0.02 -1.13 7.45
CA GLU A 57 1.28 -0.69 6.87
C GLU A 57 2.11 -1.90 6.44
N ALA A 58 2.84 -1.78 5.33
CA ALA A 58 3.81 -2.77 4.89
C ALA A 58 5.08 -2.69 5.77
N ASN A 59 4.93 -3.07 7.04
CA ASN A 59 5.96 -3.07 8.06
C ASN A 59 6.31 -4.52 8.42
N ALA A 60 7.61 -4.83 8.53
CA ALA A 60 8.09 -6.17 8.85
C ALA A 60 7.55 -6.71 10.19
N ASN A 61 7.23 -5.83 11.14
CA ASN A 61 6.66 -6.21 12.44
C ASN A 61 5.25 -6.81 12.34
N TYR A 62 4.55 -6.64 11.21
CA TYR A 62 3.21 -7.19 10.98
C TYR A 62 3.21 -8.46 10.12
N VAL A 63 4.37 -9.00 9.79
CA VAL A 63 4.50 -10.27 9.06
C VAL A 63 4.31 -11.44 10.02
N THR A 64 3.43 -12.37 9.68
CA THR A 64 3.15 -13.58 10.46
C THR A 64 3.37 -14.84 9.61
N ASN A 65 3.60 -15.98 10.27
CA ASN A 65 3.77 -17.28 9.63
C ASN A 65 2.44 -17.99 9.37
#